data_AF-A0A8T1YZY4-F1
#
_entry.id   AF-A0A8T1YZY4-F1
#
_cell.length_a   1.000
_cell.length_b   1.000
_cell.length_c   1.000
_cell.angle_alpha   90.00
_cell.angle_beta   90.00
_cell.angle_gamma   90.00
#
_symmetry.space_group_name_H-M   'P 1'
#
loop_
_entity.id
_entity.type
_entity.pdbx_description
1 polymer ?
#
loop_
_entity_poly.entity_id
_entity_poly.type
_entity_poly.pdbx_seq_one_letter_code
_entity_poly.pdbx_strand_id
1 'polypeptide(L)'
;MNEKLKKVMKEKDEKLKKVMKEKNEELKKVMKEMNEKLEEERCELEELEDMNSALVIKERQSNDEIQEARKELIRGLRDLSGDRSSTIGVKRMGEVDEKPFLKVCRQRFSGENVELEQAMLCSKWQKTLKDPSWYPFKRVGTGEKMKEVVDEEDEKLKNLRKEWGEEVKNAVKTALVELNEFNPSGRYTVPVLWNFEQERKATLKEGIAHMIKEIKTRKRKL
;
A
#
# COMPACT_ATOMS: atom_id res chain seq x y z
N MET A 1 29.02 -7.29 -88.47
CA MET A 1 27.88 -7.28 -87.51
C MET A 1 28.33 -7.64 -86.07
N ASN A 2 29.27 -8.57 -85.89
CA ASN A 2 29.72 -9.05 -84.58
C ASN A 2 30.49 -8.01 -83.71
N GLU A 3 31.28 -7.10 -84.32
CA GLU A 3 32.04 -6.07 -83.57
C GLU A 3 31.16 -4.97 -82.97
N LYS A 4 30.14 -4.49 -83.69
CA LYS A 4 29.22 -3.47 -83.17
C LYS A 4 28.47 -3.98 -81.94
N LEU A 5 28.06 -5.25 -81.96
CA LEU A 5 27.38 -5.91 -80.83
C LEU A 5 28.31 -6.02 -79.61
N LYS A 6 29.57 -6.43 -79.82
CA LYS A 6 30.60 -6.46 -78.75
C LYS A 6 30.85 -5.09 -78.12
N LYS A 7 30.88 -4.02 -78.92
CA LYS A 7 31.07 -2.65 -78.42
C LYS A 7 29.90 -2.21 -77.53
N VAL A 8 28.66 -2.45 -77.97
CA VAL A 8 27.45 -2.11 -77.18
C VAL A 8 27.38 -2.89 -75.88
N MET A 9 27.73 -4.18 -75.88
CA MET A 9 27.80 -4.99 -74.67
C MET A 9 28.83 -4.42 -73.67
N LYS A 10 30.03 -4.07 -74.15
CA LYS A 10 31.08 -3.47 -73.31
C LYS A 10 30.64 -2.14 -72.70
N GLU A 11 30.00 -1.27 -73.47
CA GLU A 11 29.46 0.01 -72.97
C GLU A 11 28.34 -0.20 -71.92
N LYS A 12 27.47 -1.21 -72.10
CA LYS A 12 26.45 -1.56 -71.12
C LYS A 12 27.06 -2.12 -69.82
N ASP A 13 28.08 -2.96 -69.92
CA ASP A 13 28.80 -3.51 -68.76
C ASP A 13 29.52 -2.41 -67.98
N GLU A 14 30.15 -1.46 -68.67
CA GLU A 14 30.79 -0.30 -68.04
C GLU A 14 29.76 0.61 -67.33
N LYS A 15 28.61 0.87 -67.95
CA LYS A 15 27.51 1.60 -67.31
C LYS A 15 26.97 0.85 -66.09
N LEU A 16 26.77 -0.46 -66.19
CA LEU A 16 26.29 -1.28 -65.07
C LEU A 16 27.27 -1.27 -63.90
N LYS A 17 28.57 -1.40 -64.17
CA LYS A 17 29.63 -1.29 -63.15
C LYS A 17 29.63 0.09 -62.47
N LYS A 18 29.44 1.16 -63.24
CA LYS A 18 29.37 2.52 -62.70
C LYS A 18 28.17 2.70 -61.77
N VAL A 19 26.97 2.31 -62.21
CA VAL A 19 25.74 2.38 -61.39
C VAL A 19 25.85 1.51 -60.14
N MET A 20 26.42 0.30 -60.26
CA MET A 20 26.61 -0.60 -59.11
C MET A 20 27.60 0.00 -58.10
N LYS A 21 28.65 0.69 -58.56
CA LYS A 21 29.60 1.39 -57.71
C LYS A 21 28.93 2.57 -56.98
N GLU A 22 28.19 3.42 -57.70
CA GLU A 22 27.46 4.56 -57.14
C GLU A 22 26.45 4.11 -56.08
N LYS A 23 25.63 3.09 -56.38
CA LYS A 23 24.68 2.53 -55.39
C LYS A 23 25.36 1.92 -54.17
N ASN A 24 26.50 1.26 -54.35
CA ASN A 24 27.28 0.74 -53.22
C ASN A 24 27.85 1.87 -52.34
N GLU A 25 28.27 2.99 -52.94
CA GLU A 25 28.74 4.16 -52.19
C GLU A 25 27.59 4.83 -51.42
N GLU A 26 26.41 4.97 -52.05
CA GLU A 26 25.21 5.47 -51.41
C GLU A 26 24.75 4.57 -50.24
N LEU A 27 24.70 3.26 -50.45
CA LEU A 27 24.35 2.29 -49.41
C LEU A 27 25.33 2.33 -48.22
N LYS A 28 26.64 2.47 -48.49
CA LYS A 28 27.65 2.63 -47.44
C LYS A 28 27.43 3.91 -46.63
N LYS A 29 27.04 5.01 -47.28
CA LYS A 29 26.75 6.27 -46.60
C LYS A 29 25.53 6.14 -45.68
N VAL A 30 24.44 5.56 -46.19
CA VAL A 30 23.21 5.33 -45.39
C VAL A 30 23.49 4.40 -44.22
N MET A 31 24.25 3.31 -44.42
CA MET A 31 24.62 2.38 -43.36
C MET A 31 25.48 3.06 -42.27
N LYS A 32 26.37 3.98 -42.65
CA LYS A 32 27.16 4.77 -41.70
C LYS A 32 26.28 5.70 -40.88
N GLU A 33 25.41 6.48 -41.52
CA GLU A 33 24.48 7.40 -40.84
C GLU A 33 23.52 6.65 -39.90
N MET A 34 23.05 5.46 -40.31
CA MET A 34 22.18 4.62 -39.47
C MET A 34 22.92 4.09 -38.25
N ASN A 35 24.18 3.66 -38.39
CA ASN A 35 24.99 3.21 -37.26
C ASN A 35 25.31 4.34 -36.28
N GLU A 36 25.59 5.55 -36.78
CA GLU A 36 25.83 6.72 -35.93
C GLU A 36 24.59 7.05 -35.09
N LYS A 37 23.39 7.08 -35.71
CA LYS A 37 22.12 7.28 -34.98
C LYS A 37 21.83 6.18 -33.97
N LEU A 38 22.11 4.93 -34.33
CA LEU A 38 21.89 3.80 -33.43
C LEU A 38 22.82 3.89 -32.22
N GLU A 39 24.06 4.37 -32.39
CA GLU A 39 24.96 4.59 -31.27
C GLU A 39 24.52 5.76 -30.40
N GLU A 40 24.08 6.88 -30.99
CA GLU A 40 23.50 8.02 -30.28
C GLU A 40 22.28 7.57 -29.44
N GLU A 41 21.32 6.86 -30.03
CA GLU A 41 20.16 6.33 -29.32
C GLU A 41 20.55 5.35 -28.21
N ARG A 42 21.58 4.52 -28.42
CA ARG A 42 22.11 3.62 -27.37
C ARG A 42 22.69 4.40 -26.20
N CYS A 43 23.47 5.44 -26.46
CA CYS A 43 24.02 6.29 -25.40
C CYS A 43 22.90 7.04 -24.65
N GLU A 44 21.91 7.59 -25.36
CA GLU A 44 20.76 8.25 -24.74
C GLU A 44 19.96 7.28 -23.85
N LEU A 45 19.76 6.04 -24.30
CA LEU A 45 19.09 5.01 -23.51
C LEU A 45 19.87 4.67 -22.23
N GLU A 46 21.20 4.54 -22.31
CA GLU A 46 22.06 4.29 -21.16
C GLU A 46 21.98 5.43 -20.14
N GLU A 47 22.04 6.69 -20.60
CA GLU A 47 21.88 7.87 -19.75
C GLU A 47 20.51 7.92 -19.06
N LEU A 48 19.43 7.56 -19.78
CA LEU A 48 18.08 7.49 -19.23
C LEU A 48 17.94 6.38 -18.18
N GLU A 49 18.55 5.22 -18.42
CA GLU A 49 18.57 4.10 -17.46
C GLU A 49 19.32 4.47 -16.17
N ASP A 50 20.46 5.15 -16.29
CA ASP A 50 21.23 5.66 -15.16
C ASP A 50 20.44 6.71 -14.37
N MET A 51 19.81 7.66 -15.07
CA MET A 51 18.97 8.67 -14.43
C MET A 51 17.78 8.04 -13.70
N ASN A 52 17.09 7.09 -14.34
CA ASN A 52 15.97 6.38 -13.73
C ASN A 52 16.42 5.61 -12.48
N SER A 53 17.56 4.91 -12.55
CA SER A 53 18.14 4.22 -11.40
C SER A 53 18.44 5.17 -10.24
N ALA A 54 19.04 6.34 -10.52
CA ALA A 54 19.32 7.35 -9.52
C ALA A 54 18.03 7.93 -8.88
N LEU A 55 16.98 8.15 -9.68
CA LEU A 55 15.69 8.63 -9.20
C LEU A 55 15.01 7.59 -8.29
N VAL A 56 15.04 6.31 -8.66
CA VAL A 56 14.52 5.21 -7.82
C VAL A 56 15.25 5.14 -6.49
N ILE A 57 16.58 5.31 -6.47
CA ILE A 57 17.35 5.32 -5.22
C ILE A 57 16.93 6.50 -4.33
N LYS A 58 16.81 7.71 -4.90
CA LYS A 58 16.40 8.90 -4.14
C LYS A 58 14.97 8.81 -3.63
N GLU A 59 14.05 8.26 -4.42
CA GLU A 59 12.66 8.05 -4.01
C GLU A 59 12.59 7.11 -2.81
N ARG A 60 13.31 5.98 -2.86
CA ARG A 60 13.39 5.02 -1.74
C ARG A 60 13.93 5.67 -0.48
N GLN A 61 15.04 6.41 -0.59
CA GLN A 61 15.64 7.13 0.55
C GLN A 61 14.65 8.13 1.17
N SER A 62 13.99 8.94 0.33
CA SER A 62 13.00 9.92 0.83
C SER A 62 11.78 9.24 1.45
N ASN A 63 11.30 8.15 0.86
CA ASN A 63 10.21 7.38 1.44
C ASN A 63 10.60 6.76 2.78
N ASP A 64 11.81 6.20 2.91
CA ASP A 64 12.31 5.64 4.17
C ASP A 64 12.33 6.69 5.29
N GLU A 65 12.84 7.89 5.02
CA GLU A 65 12.80 9.01 5.98
C GLU A 65 11.36 9.37 6.42
N ILE A 66 10.43 9.42 5.46
CA ILE A 66 9.01 9.70 5.75
C ILE A 66 8.37 8.58 6.59
N GLN A 67 8.70 7.31 6.30
CA GLN A 67 8.20 6.18 7.08
C GLN A 67 8.79 6.17 8.49
N GLU A 68 10.08 6.48 8.65
CA GLU A 68 10.72 6.63 9.96
C GLU A 68 10.08 7.74 10.78
N ALA A 69 9.89 8.93 10.19
CA ALA A 69 9.19 10.04 10.84
C ALA A 69 7.76 9.67 11.27
N ARG A 70 7.04 8.91 10.43
CA ARG A 70 5.69 8.41 10.76
C ARG A 70 5.71 7.41 11.92
N LYS A 71 6.65 6.45 11.90
CA LYS A 71 6.80 5.46 12.99
C LYS A 71 7.11 6.16 14.30
N GLU A 72 7.99 7.15 14.26
CA GLU A 72 8.40 7.93 15.43
C GLU A 72 7.23 8.76 15.98
N LEU A 73 6.44 9.40 15.11
CA LEU A 73 5.22 10.10 15.51
C LEU A 73 4.19 9.17 16.15
N ILE A 74 3.96 7.98 15.58
CA ILE A 74 3.07 6.97 16.15
C ILE A 74 3.58 6.51 17.52
N ARG A 75 4.90 6.33 17.67
CA ARG A 75 5.52 5.97 18.95
C ARG A 75 5.28 7.06 19.99
N GLY A 76 5.57 8.33 19.66
CA GLY A 76 5.40 9.46 20.58
C GLY A 76 3.95 9.71 20.99
N LEU A 77 2.98 9.51 20.09
CA LEU A 77 1.56 9.68 20.41
C LEU A 77 0.95 8.50 21.17
N ARG A 78 1.57 7.31 21.14
CA ARG A 78 1.08 6.12 21.86
C ARG A 78 1.01 6.36 23.36
N ASP A 79 2.06 6.96 23.92
CA ASP A 79 2.17 7.20 25.38
C ASP A 79 1.29 8.37 25.85
N LEU A 80 0.85 9.21 24.91
CA LEU A 80 -0.03 10.36 25.17
C LEU A 80 -1.52 9.99 25.06
N SER A 81 -1.86 8.80 24.56
CA SER A 81 -3.22 8.37 24.23
C SER A 81 -4.08 7.96 25.45
N GLY A 82 -3.73 8.42 26.65
CA GLY A 82 -4.50 8.15 27.87
C GLY A 82 -5.86 8.83 27.93
N ASP A 83 -6.11 9.85 27.10
CA ASP A 83 -7.39 10.56 27.04
C ASP A 83 -7.97 10.51 25.63
N ARG A 84 -9.15 9.90 25.47
CA ARG A 84 -9.84 9.72 24.18
C ARG A 84 -10.43 11.04 23.62
N SER A 85 -10.00 12.18 24.14
CA SER A 85 -10.48 13.52 23.78
C SER A 85 -9.70 14.17 22.63
N SER A 86 -8.56 13.60 22.24
CA SER A 86 -7.74 14.13 21.15
C SER A 86 -8.27 13.75 19.77
N THR A 87 -8.49 14.75 18.91
CA THR A 87 -8.87 14.60 17.48
C THR A 87 -7.94 13.66 16.70
N ILE A 88 -6.63 13.73 16.98
CA ILE A 88 -5.59 12.89 16.36
C ILE A 88 -4.95 12.02 17.43
N GLY A 89 -4.76 10.74 17.13
CA GLY A 89 -4.07 9.82 18.03
C GLY A 89 -3.66 8.53 17.34
N VAL A 90 -3.37 7.50 18.13
CA VAL A 90 -2.99 6.18 17.63
C VAL A 90 -4.15 5.22 17.83
N LYS A 91 -4.68 4.67 16.72
CA LYS A 91 -5.64 3.57 16.74
C LYS A 91 -4.90 2.26 16.48
N ARG A 92 -5.17 1.22 17.28
CA ARG A 92 -4.67 -0.14 17.04
C ARG A 92 -5.66 -0.88 16.14
N MET A 93 -5.37 -0.89 14.85
CA MET A 93 -6.24 -1.54 13.85
C MET A 93 -6.30 -3.03 14.09
N GLY A 94 -7.52 -3.56 14.15
CA GLY A 94 -7.76 -4.96 14.42
C GLY A 94 -7.81 -5.34 15.89
N GLU A 95 -7.78 -4.35 16.78
CA GLU A 95 -8.06 -4.54 18.19
C GLU A 95 -9.57 -4.46 18.46
N VAL A 96 -10.09 -5.37 19.27
CA VAL A 96 -11.50 -5.32 19.68
C VAL A 96 -11.76 -4.09 20.56
N ASP A 97 -12.78 -3.29 20.21
CA ASP A 97 -13.22 -2.20 21.10
C ASP A 97 -13.80 -2.82 22.37
N GLU A 98 -13.20 -2.50 23.51
CA GLU A 98 -13.59 -3.02 24.82
C GLU A 98 -14.92 -2.44 25.34
N LYS A 99 -15.36 -1.28 24.85
CA LYS A 99 -16.53 -0.57 25.37
C LYS A 99 -17.82 -1.41 25.30
N PRO A 100 -18.18 -2.04 24.17
CA PRO A 100 -19.35 -2.91 24.10
C PRO A 100 -19.29 -4.09 25.07
N PHE A 101 -18.10 -4.68 25.24
CA PHE A 101 -17.88 -5.79 26.17
C PHE A 101 -18.10 -5.36 27.62
N LEU A 102 -17.53 -4.22 28.01
CA LEU A 102 -17.71 -3.67 29.36
C LEU A 102 -19.19 -3.36 29.66
N LYS A 103 -19.92 -2.81 28.68
CA LYS A 103 -21.34 -2.52 28.83
C LYS A 103 -22.17 -3.77 29.13
N VAL A 104 -21.96 -4.86 28.38
CA VAL A 104 -22.71 -6.11 28.60
C VAL A 104 -22.25 -6.87 29.84
N CYS A 105 -20.95 -6.81 30.18
CA CYS A 105 -20.43 -7.43 31.41
C CYS A 105 -21.00 -6.75 32.67
N ARG A 106 -21.15 -5.42 32.66
CA ARG A 106 -21.80 -4.68 33.76
C ARG A 106 -23.26 -5.07 34.01
N GLN A 107 -23.94 -5.59 32.99
CA GLN A 107 -25.33 -6.05 33.11
C GLN A 107 -25.44 -7.49 33.63
N ARG A 108 -24.38 -8.29 33.48
CA ARG A 108 -24.37 -9.72 33.83
C ARG A 108 -23.65 -10.06 35.12
N PHE A 109 -22.61 -9.32 35.43
CA PHE A 109 -21.74 -9.57 36.56
C PHE A 109 -21.81 -8.41 37.55
N SER A 110 -21.31 -8.63 38.78
CA SER A 110 -21.32 -7.63 39.84
C SER A 110 -19.96 -7.56 40.52
N GLY A 111 -19.55 -6.36 40.94
CA GLY A 111 -18.27 -6.11 41.62
C GLY A 111 -17.04 -6.31 40.71
N GLU A 112 -15.92 -6.72 41.32
CA GLU A 112 -14.62 -6.94 40.65
C GLU A 112 -14.66 -7.99 39.53
N ASN A 113 -15.68 -8.86 39.53
CA ASN A 113 -15.88 -9.84 38.44
C ASN A 113 -16.15 -9.18 37.09
N VAL A 114 -16.72 -7.97 37.04
CA VAL A 114 -17.07 -7.31 35.77
C VAL A 114 -15.86 -7.05 34.89
N GLU A 115 -14.79 -6.49 35.47
CA GLU A 115 -13.58 -6.10 34.75
C GLU A 115 -12.78 -7.33 34.33
N LEU A 116 -12.69 -8.32 35.22
CA LEU A 116 -12.02 -9.59 34.95
C LEU A 116 -12.71 -10.38 33.82
N GLU A 117 -14.05 -10.51 33.86
CA GLU A 117 -14.83 -11.17 32.82
C GLU A 117 -14.75 -10.42 31.49
N GLN A 118 -14.78 -9.09 31.51
CA GLN A 118 -14.60 -8.27 30.31
C GLN A 118 -13.21 -8.49 29.69
N ALA A 119 -12.14 -8.44 30.48
CA ALA A 119 -10.79 -8.66 30.00
C ALA A 119 -10.60 -10.08 29.42
N MET A 120 -11.17 -11.10 30.08
CA MET A 120 -11.16 -12.48 29.57
C MET A 120 -11.88 -12.59 28.24
N LEU A 121 -13.06 -11.98 28.11
CA LEU A 121 -13.87 -12.03 26.89
C LEU A 121 -13.18 -11.30 25.72
N CYS A 122 -12.65 -10.09 25.96
CA CYS A 122 -11.86 -9.37 24.96
C CYS A 122 -10.63 -10.17 24.52
N SER A 123 -9.89 -10.75 25.46
CA SER A 123 -8.72 -11.58 25.17
C SER A 123 -9.06 -12.82 24.34
N LYS A 124 -10.17 -13.51 24.69
CA LYS A 124 -10.68 -14.67 23.93
C LYS A 124 -10.97 -14.29 22.48
N TRP A 125 -11.68 -13.19 22.25
CA TRP A 125 -12.02 -12.75 20.89
C TRP A 125 -10.82 -12.23 20.14
N GLN A 126 -9.91 -11.49 20.80
CA GLN A 126 -8.68 -11.04 20.17
C GLN A 126 -7.79 -12.22 19.73
N LYS A 127 -7.72 -13.30 20.51
CA LYS A 127 -7.05 -14.55 20.13
C LYS A 127 -7.74 -15.23 18.96
N THR A 128 -9.07 -15.27 18.99
CA THR A 128 -9.87 -15.88 17.93
C THR A 128 -9.70 -15.14 16.60
N LEU A 129 -9.63 -13.80 16.61
CA LEU A 129 -9.34 -12.98 15.43
C LEU A 129 -7.95 -13.24 14.80
N LYS A 130 -6.97 -13.60 15.64
CA LYS A 130 -5.60 -13.91 15.22
C LYS A 130 -5.45 -15.32 14.64
N ASP A 131 -6.43 -16.20 14.85
CA ASP A 131 -6.41 -17.58 14.39
C ASP A 131 -6.54 -17.64 12.85
N PRO A 132 -5.51 -18.09 12.13
CA PRO A 132 -5.56 -18.18 10.68
C PRO A 132 -6.62 -19.16 10.17
N SER A 133 -7.01 -20.16 10.99
CA SER A 133 -8.03 -21.15 10.63
C SER A 133 -9.45 -20.57 10.62
N TRP A 134 -9.65 -19.40 11.23
CA TRP A 134 -10.94 -18.71 11.25
C TRP A 134 -10.92 -17.49 10.32
N TYR A 135 -11.43 -17.67 9.11
CA TYR A 135 -11.54 -16.64 8.08
C TYR A 135 -13.00 -16.48 7.62
N PRO A 136 -13.86 -15.82 8.41
CA PRO A 136 -15.29 -15.72 8.12
C PRO A 136 -15.56 -14.61 7.10
N PHE A 137 -15.00 -14.73 5.91
CA PHE A 137 -15.21 -13.82 4.79
C PHE A 137 -15.80 -14.58 3.60
N LYS A 138 -16.64 -13.89 2.85
CA LYS A 138 -17.17 -14.36 1.57
C LYS A 138 -16.95 -13.30 0.51
N ARG A 139 -16.86 -13.76 -0.74
CA ARG A 139 -16.76 -12.88 -1.89
C ARG A 139 -18.14 -12.54 -2.43
N VAL A 140 -18.42 -11.25 -2.60
CA VAL A 140 -19.69 -10.75 -3.13
C VAL A 140 -19.41 -9.82 -4.31
N GLY A 141 -20.27 -9.88 -5.33
CA GLY A 141 -20.14 -9.13 -6.57
C GLY A 141 -19.82 -10.01 -7.78
N THR A 142 -19.63 -9.39 -8.93
CA THR A 142 -19.34 -10.06 -10.22
C THR A 142 -18.14 -9.40 -10.91
N GLY A 143 -17.28 -10.23 -11.52
CA GLY A 143 -16.10 -9.77 -12.27
C GLY A 143 -15.13 -8.95 -11.42
N GLU A 144 -14.68 -7.82 -11.98
CA GLU A 144 -13.72 -6.90 -11.34
C GLU A 144 -14.26 -6.18 -10.09
N LYS A 145 -15.57 -6.24 -9.83
CA LYS A 145 -16.20 -5.63 -8.63
C LYS A 145 -16.34 -6.62 -7.47
N MET A 146 -15.70 -7.78 -7.54
CA MET A 146 -15.73 -8.76 -6.46
C MET A 146 -15.01 -8.21 -5.22
N LYS A 147 -15.70 -8.18 -4.07
CA LYS A 147 -15.15 -7.72 -2.79
C LYS A 147 -15.32 -8.79 -1.73
N GLU A 148 -14.34 -8.88 -0.84
CA GLU A 148 -14.46 -9.68 0.37
C GLU A 148 -15.23 -8.90 1.44
N VAL A 149 -16.25 -9.54 1.98
CA VAL A 149 -17.06 -9.02 3.08
C VAL A 149 -17.19 -10.09 4.15
N VAL A 150 -17.33 -9.67 5.40
CA VAL A 150 -17.54 -10.60 6.51
C VAL A 150 -18.83 -11.39 6.28
N ASP A 151 -18.75 -12.71 6.47
CA ASP A 151 -19.91 -13.57 6.40
C ASP A 151 -20.72 -13.51 7.70
N GLU A 152 -21.83 -12.77 7.69
CA GLU A 152 -22.77 -12.68 8.82
C GLU A 152 -23.38 -14.04 9.20
N GLU A 153 -23.30 -15.03 8.30
CA GLU A 153 -23.80 -16.38 8.56
C GLU A 153 -22.80 -17.28 9.30
N ASP A 154 -21.58 -16.79 9.59
CA ASP A 154 -20.58 -17.53 10.35
C ASP A 154 -21.09 -17.93 11.75
N GLU A 155 -20.87 -19.20 12.10
CA GLU A 155 -21.39 -19.78 13.34
C GLU A 155 -20.81 -19.12 14.61
N LYS A 156 -19.52 -18.73 14.61
CA LYS A 156 -18.92 -18.05 15.76
C LYS A 156 -19.52 -16.64 15.92
N LEU A 157 -19.72 -15.89 14.83
CA LEU A 157 -20.37 -14.58 14.87
C LEU A 157 -21.84 -14.66 15.29
N LYS A 158 -22.59 -15.65 14.79
CA LYS A 158 -23.97 -15.92 15.20
C LYS A 158 -24.06 -16.23 16.69
N ASN A 159 -23.19 -17.09 17.21
CA ASN A 159 -23.16 -17.45 18.62
C ASN A 159 -22.76 -16.25 19.47
N LEU A 160 -21.77 -15.46 19.05
CA LEU A 160 -21.39 -14.21 19.72
C LEU A 160 -22.57 -13.24 19.85
N ARG A 161 -23.36 -13.09 18.79
CA ARG A 161 -24.56 -12.23 18.79
C ARG A 161 -25.61 -12.74 19.76
N LYS A 162 -25.92 -14.04 19.72
CA LYS A 162 -26.90 -14.68 20.62
C LYS A 162 -26.47 -14.57 22.08
N GLU A 163 -25.19 -14.81 22.34
CA GLU A 163 -24.64 -14.83 23.68
C GLU A 163 -24.39 -13.43 24.24
N TRP A 164 -23.84 -12.47 23.48
CA TRP A 164 -23.35 -11.20 24.03
C TRP A 164 -23.97 -9.96 23.37
N GLY A 165 -24.88 -10.15 22.41
CA GLY A 165 -25.61 -9.07 21.76
C GLY A 165 -24.92 -8.50 20.52
N GLU A 166 -25.68 -7.63 19.83
CA GLU A 166 -25.29 -7.08 18.52
C GLU A 166 -24.07 -6.14 18.61
N GLU A 167 -23.97 -5.33 19.66
CA GLU A 167 -22.87 -4.37 19.82
C GLU A 167 -21.51 -5.08 19.96
N VAL A 168 -21.46 -6.19 20.70
CA VAL A 168 -20.25 -7.00 20.87
C VAL A 168 -19.87 -7.69 19.55
N LYS A 169 -20.85 -8.27 18.84
CA LYS A 169 -20.62 -8.83 17.50
C LYS A 169 -20.04 -7.78 16.55
N ASN A 170 -20.58 -6.56 16.54
CA ASN A 170 -20.13 -5.49 15.67
C ASN A 170 -18.71 -5.00 16.01
N ALA A 171 -18.33 -4.99 17.29
CA ALA A 171 -16.96 -4.70 17.71
C ALA A 171 -15.96 -5.74 17.15
N VAL A 172 -16.29 -7.03 17.26
CA VAL A 172 -15.46 -8.12 16.70
C VAL A 172 -15.42 -8.06 15.18
N LYS A 173 -16.54 -7.82 14.52
CA LYS A 173 -16.62 -7.67 13.06
C LYS A 173 -15.75 -6.51 12.57
N THR A 174 -15.80 -5.36 13.26
CA THR A 174 -14.99 -4.19 12.92
C THR A 174 -13.50 -4.52 13.02
N ALA A 175 -13.07 -5.12 14.14
CA ALA A 175 -11.70 -5.56 14.30
C ALA A 175 -11.26 -6.58 13.23
N LEU A 176 -12.15 -7.50 12.83
CA LEU A 176 -11.87 -8.46 11.77
C LEU A 176 -11.64 -7.77 10.41
N VAL A 177 -12.49 -6.81 10.05
CA VAL A 177 -12.33 -6.03 8.80
C VAL A 177 -11.03 -5.25 8.83
N GLU A 178 -10.72 -4.59 9.95
CA GLU A 178 -9.48 -3.84 10.12
C GLU A 178 -8.23 -4.74 10.00
N LEU A 179 -8.25 -5.96 10.55
CA LEU A 179 -7.15 -6.91 10.36
C LEU A 179 -6.96 -7.26 8.89
N ASN A 180 -8.04 -7.51 8.15
CA ASN A 180 -7.95 -7.86 6.72
C ASN A 180 -7.47 -6.69 5.86
N GLU A 181 -7.84 -5.45 6.21
CA GLU A 181 -7.41 -4.26 5.48
C GLU A 181 -5.95 -3.88 5.78
N PHE A 182 -5.52 -3.97 7.04
CA PHE A 182 -4.23 -3.43 7.48
C PHE A 182 -3.12 -4.48 7.59
N ASN A 183 -3.48 -5.75 7.81
CA ASN A 183 -2.52 -6.83 7.98
C ASN A 183 -3.13 -8.21 7.67
N PRO A 184 -3.58 -8.44 6.42
CA PRO A 184 -4.31 -9.65 6.04
C PRO A 184 -3.51 -10.93 6.31
N SER A 185 -2.21 -10.91 5.99
CA SER A 185 -1.34 -12.07 6.16
C SER A 185 -0.90 -12.28 7.61
N GLY A 186 -0.51 -11.21 8.30
CA GLY A 186 0.06 -11.32 9.65
C GLY A 186 -0.99 -11.44 10.75
N ARG A 187 -2.22 -10.95 10.53
CA ARG A 187 -3.35 -11.01 11.48
C ARG A 187 -3.05 -10.43 12.89
N TYR A 188 -2.01 -9.62 13.04
CA TYR A 188 -1.72 -8.89 14.29
C TYR A 188 -2.16 -7.43 14.19
N THR A 189 -2.40 -6.82 15.34
CA THR A 189 -2.86 -5.43 15.41
C THR A 189 -1.80 -4.45 14.92
N VAL A 190 -2.20 -3.45 14.16
CA VAL A 190 -1.28 -2.46 13.58
C VAL A 190 -1.58 -1.08 14.18
N PRO A 191 -0.61 -0.43 14.85
CA PRO A 191 -0.79 0.94 15.31
C PRO A 191 -0.78 1.90 14.11
N VAL A 192 -1.80 2.73 14.01
CA VAL A 192 -2.02 3.64 12.88
C VAL A 192 -2.32 5.02 13.41
N LEU A 193 -1.66 6.04 12.83
CA LEU A 193 -2.01 7.43 13.05
C LEU A 193 -3.42 7.68 12.53
N TRP A 194 -4.34 8.09 13.41
CA TRP A 194 -5.76 8.13 13.14
C TRP A 194 -6.36 9.50 13.45
N ASN A 195 -7.26 9.96 12.59
CA ASN A 195 -8.14 11.09 12.82
C ASN A 195 -9.48 10.53 13.30
N PHE A 196 -9.78 10.71 14.59
CA PHE A 196 -11.00 10.20 15.20
C PHE A 196 -12.24 11.03 14.85
N GLU A 197 -12.09 12.30 14.48
CA GLU A 197 -13.21 13.13 14.01
C GLU A 197 -13.64 12.76 12.59
N GLN A 198 -12.68 12.43 11.73
CA GLN A 198 -12.94 12.11 10.31
C GLN A 198 -12.97 10.60 10.03
N GLU A 199 -12.81 9.76 11.06
CA GLU A 199 -12.81 8.30 10.97
C GLU A 199 -11.91 7.75 9.86
N ARG A 200 -10.70 8.30 9.72
CA ARG A 200 -9.73 7.89 8.69
C ARG A 200 -8.29 7.94 9.17
N LYS A 201 -7.39 7.36 8.36
CA LYS A 201 -5.93 7.52 8.52
C LYS A 201 -5.61 9.02 8.54
N ALA A 202 -4.91 9.45 9.59
CA ALA A 202 -4.38 10.80 9.67
C ALA A 202 -3.07 10.90 8.87
N THR A 203 -2.85 12.07 8.29
CA THR A 203 -1.63 12.43 7.60
C THR A 203 -0.53 12.81 8.60
N LEU A 204 0.73 12.73 8.16
CA LEU A 204 1.87 13.16 8.97
C LEU A 204 1.73 14.65 9.36
N LYS A 205 1.24 15.48 8.43
CA LYS A 205 0.94 16.90 8.66
C LYS A 205 -0.07 17.11 9.78
N GLU A 206 -1.17 16.36 9.79
CA GLU A 206 -2.20 16.43 10.84
C GLU A 206 -1.62 16.07 12.20
N GLY A 207 -0.82 15.00 12.29
CA GLY A 207 -0.22 14.59 13.55
C GLY A 207 0.85 15.57 14.07
N ILE A 208 1.69 16.13 13.21
CA ILE A 208 2.64 17.19 13.58
C ILE A 208 1.89 18.43 14.07
N ALA A 209 0.86 18.87 13.35
CA ALA A 209 0.05 20.02 13.76
C ALA A 209 -0.62 19.80 15.12
N HIS A 210 -1.12 18.59 15.38
CA HIS A 210 -1.68 18.19 16.67
C HIS A 210 -0.61 18.28 17.78
N MET A 211 0.57 17.71 17.58
CA MET A 211 1.67 17.81 18.56
C MET A 211 2.07 19.24 18.87
N ILE A 212 2.19 20.10 17.86
CA ILE A 212 2.51 21.52 18.04
C ILE A 212 1.44 22.21 18.91
N LYS A 213 0.15 21.92 18.66
CA LYS A 213 -0.97 22.44 19.44
C LYS A 213 -0.90 21.97 20.90
N GLU A 214 -0.62 20.68 21.13
CA GLU A 214 -0.49 20.12 22.48
C GLU A 214 0.67 20.77 23.26
N ILE A 215 1.84 20.92 22.62
CA ILE A 215 3.01 21.58 23.24
C ILE A 215 2.69 23.03 23.61
N LYS A 216 2.06 23.79 22.70
CA LYS A 216 1.65 25.19 22.96
C LYS A 216 0.65 25.29 24.11
N THR A 217 -0.31 24.37 24.17
CA THR A 217 -1.32 24.34 25.24
C THR A 217 -0.67 24.05 26.59
N ARG A 218 0.24 23.09 26.67
CA ARG A 218 0.96 22.76 27.91
C ARG A 218 1.86 23.91 28.39
N LYS A 219 2.56 24.59 27.47
CA LYS A 219 3.39 25.76 27.81
C LYS A 219 2.62 26.95 28.38
N ARG A 220 1.32 27.10 28.05
CA ARG A 220 0.47 28.17 28.61
C ARG A 220 -0.08 27.85 30.00
N LYS A 221 -0.03 26.57 30.40
CA LYS A 221 -0.50 26.09 31.71
C LYS A 221 0.62 25.99 32.75
N LEU A 222 1.87 26.08 32.30
CA LEU A 222 3.08 26.22 33.12
C LEU A 222 3.35 27.71 33.35
#